data_AF-A0A536VSN6-F1
#
_entry.id   AF-A0A536VSN6-F1
#
_cell.length_a   1.000
_cell.length_b   1.000
_cell.length_c   1.000
_cell.angle_alpha   90.00
_cell.angle_beta   90.00
_cell.angle_gamma   90.00
#
_symmetry.space_group_name_H-M   'P 1'
#
loop_
_entity.id
_entity.type
_entity.pdbx_description
1 polymer ?
#
loop_
_entity_poly.entity_id
_entity_poly.type
_entity_poly.pdbx_seq_one_letter_code
_entity_poly.pdbx_strand_id
1 'polypeptide(L)'
;MNGVPQMTRRSFLVAVAAAGGGLALGLKLPFGGPDVVRAADDLLEVNAWVVIRPDDSVVIRIARTEMGQGTMTGLAQLVAEELDCDWSKVSTEYPTPGQNLARKRVWGNFGTFGSRGIRESNEYVRKGGATARLMLIQAAADEWKVPASECSASNSVITHKPSGRTTTFGKVAEAAARIEPPKDVALKDPKDWKIAGKPVKRLDTAPKVIGAQVYGIDVKLPGLLCAAISDCPVFGGTVKSFDAAQIMSMKGVRKVVQAGDSAVAVVADHWWEAKVALDALPITWEEGSNATVTSASIAEFLKTGLDAEQAFVGNENGDAKQAIDRAAKKVVAVYTFPYQHHATMEPMNTTALYSADRCEAWVPTQNGEAALAVTSEASGLPLAQCDVHKMPPGGGFGRRTTHDYVKQAVAIAKQMPGTPV
;
A
#
# COMPACT_ATOMS: atom_id res chain seq x y z
N MET A 1 62.11 -2.25 20.21
CA MET A 1 60.95 -1.36 20.15
C MET A 1 60.00 -1.91 19.10
N ASN A 2 58.89 -2.48 19.55
CA ASN A 2 57.88 -3.13 18.72
C ASN A 2 56.97 -2.06 18.12
N GLY A 3 56.98 -1.90 16.79
CA GLY A 3 55.97 -1.14 16.07
C GLY A 3 54.74 -2.02 15.87
N VAL A 4 53.71 -1.83 16.68
CA VAL A 4 52.39 -2.44 16.46
C VAL A 4 51.77 -1.77 15.21
N PRO A 5 51.37 -2.52 14.16
CA PRO A 5 50.69 -1.92 13.03
C PRO A 5 49.33 -1.36 13.47
N GLN A 6 49.09 -0.07 13.25
CA GLN A 6 47.78 0.53 13.49
C GLN A 6 46.79 0.01 12.44
N MET A 7 45.94 -0.92 12.86
CA MET A 7 44.75 -1.30 12.12
C MET A 7 43.78 -0.12 12.08
N THR A 8 43.63 0.50 10.91
CA THR A 8 42.57 1.50 10.71
C THR A 8 41.21 0.81 10.62
N ARG A 9 40.15 1.49 11.03
CA ARG A 9 38.76 0.99 10.93
C ARG A 9 38.41 0.53 9.50
N ARG A 10 38.96 1.21 8.48
CA ARG A 10 38.76 0.87 7.07
C ARG A 10 39.43 -0.45 6.69
N SER A 11 40.68 -0.66 7.12
CA SER A 11 41.40 -1.92 6.88
C SER A 11 40.83 -3.09 7.68
N PHE A 12 40.26 -2.85 8.87
CA PHE A 12 39.52 -3.87 9.62
C PHE A 12 38.22 -4.28 8.90
N LEU A 13 37.44 -3.32 8.41
CA LEU A 13 36.18 -3.60 7.70
C LEU A 13 36.42 -4.33 6.36
N VAL A 14 37.47 -3.95 5.62
CA VAL A 14 37.85 -4.63 4.39
C VAL A 14 38.36 -6.06 4.66
N ALA A 15 39.12 -6.26 5.74
CA ALA A 15 39.61 -7.59 6.12
C ALA A 15 38.49 -8.52 6.60
N VAL A 16 37.48 -8.00 7.30
CA VAL A 16 36.31 -8.78 7.77
C VAL A 16 35.39 -9.18 6.61
N ALA A 17 35.23 -8.32 5.60
CA ALA A 17 34.43 -8.62 4.40
C ALA A 17 35.04 -9.72 3.51
N ALA A 18 36.37 -9.90 3.53
CA ALA A 18 37.06 -10.89 2.71
C ALA A 18 37.17 -12.28 3.37
N ALA A 19 37.02 -12.39 4.70
CA ALA A 19 37.27 -13.62 5.45
C ALA A 19 36.02 -14.30 6.07
N GLY A 20 34.87 -13.63 6.10
CA GLY A 20 33.64 -14.18 6.68
C GLY A 20 32.49 -14.17 5.69
N GLY A 21 32.15 -15.34 5.13
CA GLY A 21 30.87 -15.52 4.46
C GLY A 21 29.72 -15.14 5.42
N GLY A 22 28.84 -14.24 4.99
CA GLY A 22 27.53 -14.04 5.61
C GLY A 22 27.41 -13.02 6.74
N LEU A 23 28.30 -12.02 6.89
CA LEU A 23 28.03 -10.92 7.81
C LEU A 23 27.28 -9.77 7.11
N ALA A 24 25.95 -9.84 7.15
CA ALA A 24 25.07 -8.75 6.73
C ALA A 24 25.13 -7.58 7.73
N LEU A 25 26.09 -6.68 7.55
CA LEU A 25 26.08 -5.39 8.24
C LEU A 25 25.05 -4.47 7.58
N GLY A 26 23.91 -4.29 8.26
CA GLY A 26 22.87 -3.33 7.87
C GLY A 26 23.45 -1.91 7.78
N LEU A 27 23.51 -1.38 6.56
CA LEU A 27 23.94 -0.01 6.30
C LEU A 27 22.78 0.93 6.64
N LYS A 28 22.92 1.69 7.74
CA LYS A 28 22.02 2.82 8.04
C LYS A 28 22.22 3.90 6.97
N LEU A 29 21.26 4.04 6.06
CA LEU A 29 21.16 5.23 5.22
C LEU A 29 20.83 6.44 6.12
N PRO A 30 21.38 7.64 5.82
CA PRO A 30 21.26 8.82 6.69
C PRO A 30 19.85 9.43 6.71
N PHE A 31 18.89 8.84 5.99
CA PHE A 31 17.49 9.22 6.03
C PHE A 31 16.75 8.17 6.84
N GLY A 32 16.63 8.41 8.15
CA GLY A 32 15.96 7.49 9.06
C GLY A 32 14.52 7.23 8.60
N GLY A 33 14.25 5.99 8.27
CA GLY A 33 12.92 5.38 8.28
C GLY A 33 13.01 4.10 9.09
N PRO A 34 11.90 3.35 9.29
CA PRO A 34 12.00 1.98 9.79
C PRO A 34 13.00 1.20 8.92
N ASP A 35 13.78 0.31 9.54
CA ASP A 35 14.93 -0.36 8.92
C ASP A 35 14.60 -0.86 7.51
N VAL A 36 15.12 -0.14 6.51
CA VAL A 36 14.97 -0.49 5.10
C VAL A 36 16.06 -1.52 4.80
N VAL A 37 15.81 -2.77 5.17
CA VAL A 37 16.61 -3.97 4.84
C VAL A 37 16.45 -4.32 3.35
N ARG A 38 16.49 -3.34 2.44
CA ARG A 38 16.10 -3.56 1.03
C ARG A 38 17.08 -4.42 0.24
N ALA A 39 18.38 -4.34 0.50
CA ALA A 39 19.36 -5.07 -0.30
C ALA A 39 19.50 -6.55 0.09
N ALA A 40 19.20 -6.91 1.34
CA ALA A 40 19.28 -8.30 1.81
C ALA A 40 17.98 -9.08 1.54
N ASP A 41 16.82 -8.41 1.53
CA ASP A 41 15.53 -9.05 1.24
C ASP A 41 15.40 -9.50 -0.23
N ASP A 42 16.06 -8.82 -1.19
CA ASP A 42 16.04 -9.22 -2.61
C ASP A 42 16.71 -10.59 -2.84
N LEU A 43 17.70 -10.99 -2.02
CA LEU A 43 18.36 -12.30 -2.10
C LEU A 43 17.52 -13.44 -1.49
N LEU A 44 16.47 -13.10 -0.74
CA LEU A 44 15.57 -14.03 -0.06
C LEU A 44 14.20 -14.12 -0.74
N GLU A 45 14.01 -13.37 -1.81
CA GLU A 45 12.82 -13.38 -2.65
C GLU A 45 12.83 -14.64 -3.54
N VAL A 46 12.09 -15.68 -3.15
CA VAL A 46 11.90 -16.88 -3.99
C VAL A 46 11.16 -16.49 -5.27
N ASN A 47 10.15 -15.63 -5.14
CA ASN A 47 9.54 -14.90 -6.24
C ASN A 47 8.85 -13.64 -5.73
N ALA A 48 8.25 -12.85 -6.63
CA ALA A 48 7.61 -11.57 -6.29
C ALA A 48 6.60 -11.64 -5.14
N TRP A 49 5.96 -12.78 -4.88
CA TRP A 49 4.95 -12.94 -3.83
C TRP A 49 5.49 -13.53 -2.53
N VAL A 50 6.56 -14.32 -2.59
CA VAL A 50 7.04 -15.15 -1.48
C VAL A 50 8.51 -14.84 -1.19
N VAL A 51 8.76 -14.32 0.01
CA VAL A 51 10.10 -14.17 0.58
C VAL A 51 10.24 -15.20 1.70
N ILE A 52 11.36 -15.93 1.74
CA ILE A 52 11.64 -16.93 2.78
C ILE A 52 13.00 -16.62 3.39
N ARG A 53 13.00 -16.38 4.70
CA ARG A 53 14.22 -16.05 5.46
C ARG A 53 14.96 -17.33 5.90
N PRO A 54 16.26 -17.22 6.25
CA PRO A 54 17.04 -18.36 6.73
C PRO A 54 16.49 -19.05 8.00
N ASP A 55 15.65 -18.36 8.77
CA ASP A 55 14.95 -18.90 9.95
C ASP A 55 13.60 -19.58 9.60
N ASP A 56 13.34 -19.82 8.31
CA ASP A 56 12.11 -20.32 7.71
C ASP A 56 10.89 -19.39 7.86
N SER A 57 11.06 -18.14 8.29
CA SER A 57 9.97 -17.16 8.28
C SER A 57 9.52 -16.91 6.84
N VAL A 58 8.21 -16.96 6.60
CA VAL A 58 7.61 -16.75 5.27
C VAL A 58 6.90 -15.40 5.26
N VAL A 59 7.33 -14.50 4.38
CA VAL A 59 6.68 -13.21 4.17
C VAL A 59 5.94 -13.23 2.85
N ILE A 60 4.64 -12.93 2.89
CA ILE A 60 3.78 -12.93 1.71
C ILE A 60 3.44 -11.48 1.32
N ARG A 61 3.82 -11.09 0.11
CA ARG A 61 3.55 -9.75 -0.45
C ARG A 61 2.15 -9.67 -1.04
N ILE A 62 1.33 -8.74 -0.55
CA ILE A 62 -0.08 -8.62 -0.94
C ILE A 62 -0.39 -7.19 -1.40
N ALA A 63 -0.81 -7.00 -2.66
CA ALA A 63 -1.14 -5.67 -3.17
C ALA A 63 -2.44 -5.06 -2.60
N ARG A 64 -3.43 -5.88 -2.21
CA ARG A 64 -4.74 -5.41 -1.71
C ARG A 64 -4.62 -4.80 -0.31
N THR A 65 -5.42 -3.79 0.02
CA THR A 65 -5.41 -3.09 1.30
C THR A 65 -6.29 -3.81 2.32
N GLU A 66 -5.79 -3.98 3.53
CA GLU A 66 -6.56 -4.52 4.64
C GLU A 66 -7.17 -3.38 5.44
N MET A 67 -8.48 -3.43 5.69
CA MET A 67 -9.22 -2.37 6.39
C MET A 67 -10.27 -2.92 7.36
N GLY A 68 -10.18 -4.21 7.69
CA GLY A 68 -11.11 -4.93 8.57
C GLY A 68 -11.80 -6.10 7.89
N GLN A 69 -11.79 -6.19 6.56
CA GLN A 69 -12.51 -7.24 5.82
C GLN A 69 -11.81 -8.61 5.75
N GLY A 70 -10.51 -8.70 6.11
CA GLY A 70 -9.78 -9.97 6.18
C GLY A 70 -9.22 -10.47 4.85
N THR A 71 -9.20 -9.61 3.82
CA THR A 71 -8.64 -9.95 2.50
C THR A 71 -7.16 -10.30 2.58
N MET A 72 -6.39 -9.59 3.41
CA MET A 72 -4.96 -9.87 3.53
C MET A 72 -4.69 -11.26 4.09
N THR A 73 -5.38 -11.65 5.17
CA THR A 73 -5.27 -13.00 5.73
C THR A 73 -5.76 -14.04 4.72
N GLY A 74 -6.89 -13.81 4.05
CA GLY A 74 -7.41 -14.74 3.05
C GLY A 74 -6.48 -14.95 1.86
N LEU A 75 -5.85 -13.90 1.33
CA LEU A 75 -4.86 -14.02 0.26
C LEU A 75 -3.58 -14.72 0.73
N ALA A 76 -3.13 -14.45 1.96
CA ALA A 76 -2.01 -15.16 2.57
C ALA A 76 -2.31 -16.66 2.73
N GLN A 77 -3.53 -17.04 3.14
CA GLN A 77 -3.93 -18.45 3.21
C GLN A 77 -3.85 -19.14 1.85
N LEU A 78 -4.28 -18.47 0.77
CA LEU A 78 -4.22 -19.03 -0.58
C LEU A 78 -2.78 -19.24 -1.07
N VAL A 79 -1.87 -18.32 -0.77
CA VAL A 79 -0.44 -18.48 -1.07
C VAL A 79 0.16 -19.60 -0.22
N ALA A 80 -0.10 -19.60 1.10
CA ALA A 80 0.43 -20.60 2.02
C ALA A 80 -0.05 -22.03 1.71
N GLU A 81 -1.33 -22.16 1.32
CA GLU A 81 -1.93 -23.41 0.85
C GLU A 81 -1.14 -23.95 -0.34
N GLU A 82 -0.88 -23.12 -1.34
CA GLU A 82 -0.10 -23.54 -2.51
C GLU A 82 1.39 -23.69 -2.21
N LEU A 83 1.93 -22.97 -1.23
CA LEU A 83 3.34 -23.08 -0.87
C LEU A 83 3.65 -24.34 -0.05
N ASP A 84 2.65 -24.94 0.61
CA ASP A 84 2.82 -25.98 1.64
C ASP A 84 3.73 -25.53 2.80
N CYS A 85 3.64 -24.24 3.17
CA CYS A 85 4.40 -23.69 4.31
C CYS A 85 3.67 -23.84 5.65
N ASP A 86 4.43 -23.83 6.73
CA ASP A 86 3.92 -23.71 8.09
C ASP A 86 3.29 -22.31 8.30
N TRP A 87 1.97 -22.29 8.50
CA TRP A 87 1.21 -21.06 8.74
C TRP A 87 1.68 -20.27 9.95
N SER A 88 2.22 -20.93 10.98
CA SER A 88 2.70 -20.25 12.18
C SER A 88 3.91 -19.35 11.91
N LYS A 89 4.60 -19.56 10.78
CA LYS A 89 5.74 -18.76 10.31
C LYS A 89 5.36 -17.71 9.26
N VAL A 90 4.07 -17.57 8.93
CA VAL A 90 3.59 -16.65 7.90
C VAL A 90 3.36 -15.25 8.45
N SER A 91 3.89 -14.26 7.74
CA SER A 91 3.59 -12.84 7.90
C SER A 91 3.31 -12.20 6.54
N THR A 92 2.87 -10.96 6.52
CA THR A 92 2.53 -10.25 5.28
C THR A 92 3.17 -8.88 5.23
N GLU A 93 3.50 -8.44 4.02
CA GLU A 93 3.95 -7.08 3.77
C GLU A 93 3.29 -6.49 2.51
N TYR A 94 3.32 -5.17 2.40
CA TYR A 94 2.88 -4.48 1.20
C TYR A 94 4.06 -4.29 0.25
N PRO A 95 4.01 -4.82 -0.99
CA PRO A 95 4.86 -4.27 -2.05
C PRO A 95 4.43 -2.84 -2.34
N THR A 96 5.34 -2.02 -2.86
CA THR A 96 5.03 -0.64 -3.25
C THR A 96 4.45 -0.57 -4.66
N PRO A 97 3.59 0.42 -4.98
CA PRO A 97 3.14 0.66 -6.34
C PRO A 97 4.30 0.99 -7.30
N GLY A 98 5.37 1.65 -6.82
CA GLY A 98 6.57 1.91 -7.61
C GLY A 98 7.28 0.62 -8.02
N GLN A 99 7.48 -0.31 -7.08
CA GLN A 99 7.99 -1.66 -7.42
C GLN A 99 7.07 -2.38 -8.40
N ASN A 100 5.75 -2.29 -8.22
CA ASN A 100 4.79 -2.92 -9.13
C ASN A 100 4.95 -2.37 -10.54
N LEU A 101 5.04 -1.05 -10.70
CA LEU A 101 5.24 -0.40 -11.99
C LEU A 101 6.56 -0.83 -12.63
N ALA A 102 7.67 -0.78 -11.88
CA ALA A 102 8.99 -1.18 -12.37
C ALA A 102 9.05 -2.65 -12.82
N ARG A 103 8.27 -3.52 -12.17
CA ARG A 103 8.16 -4.96 -12.48
C ARG A 103 6.95 -5.29 -13.35
N LYS A 104 6.55 -4.37 -14.25
CA LYS A 104 5.47 -4.57 -15.25
C LYS A 104 4.16 -5.09 -14.64
N ARG A 105 3.79 -4.54 -13.48
CA ARG A 105 2.58 -4.85 -12.71
C ARG A 105 2.50 -6.30 -12.22
N VAL A 106 3.61 -6.90 -11.79
CA VAL A 106 3.67 -8.30 -11.33
C VAL A 106 2.65 -8.63 -10.22
N TRP A 107 2.31 -7.71 -9.33
CA TRP A 107 1.30 -7.93 -8.28
C TRP A 107 -0.13 -7.58 -8.70
N GLY A 108 -0.33 -7.16 -9.96
CA GLY A 108 -1.64 -6.84 -10.53
C GLY A 108 -2.19 -5.49 -10.06
N ASN A 109 -3.44 -5.49 -9.60
CA ASN A 109 -4.21 -4.31 -9.23
C ASN A 109 -4.05 -3.99 -7.73
N PHE A 110 -3.71 -2.75 -7.40
CA PHE A 110 -3.54 -2.27 -6.01
C PHE A 110 -4.82 -1.69 -5.38
N GLY A 111 -5.92 -1.65 -6.14
CA GLY A 111 -7.21 -1.17 -5.68
C GLY A 111 -7.91 -2.16 -4.73
N THR A 112 -8.64 -1.66 -3.74
CA THR A 112 -9.52 -2.46 -2.87
C THR A 112 -10.89 -1.80 -2.81
N PHE A 113 -11.80 -2.31 -3.64
CA PHE A 113 -13.17 -1.80 -3.80
C PHE A 113 -14.06 -2.86 -4.47
N GLY A 114 -15.39 -2.70 -4.35
CA GLY A 114 -16.38 -3.54 -5.04
C GLY A 114 -16.30 -5.05 -4.73
N SER A 115 -15.80 -5.41 -3.54
CA SER A 115 -15.61 -6.82 -3.12
C SER A 115 -14.75 -7.66 -4.06
N ARG A 116 -13.80 -7.01 -4.76
CA ARG A 116 -12.93 -7.64 -5.75
C ARG A 116 -11.65 -8.26 -5.19
N GLY A 117 -11.28 -7.93 -3.96
CA GLY A 117 -9.99 -8.30 -3.35
C GLY A 117 -9.64 -9.78 -3.51
N ILE A 118 -10.46 -10.70 -3.00
CA ILE A 118 -10.25 -12.15 -3.19
C ILE A 118 -10.62 -12.58 -4.61
N ARG A 119 -11.78 -12.15 -5.11
CA ARG A 119 -12.34 -12.60 -6.41
C ARG A 119 -11.37 -12.43 -7.57
N GLU A 120 -10.71 -11.29 -7.67
CA GLU A 120 -9.76 -11.01 -8.75
C GLU A 120 -8.34 -11.49 -8.46
N SER A 121 -8.02 -11.79 -7.19
CA SER A 121 -6.62 -12.06 -6.80
C SER A 121 -6.31 -13.51 -6.53
N ASN A 122 -7.32 -14.33 -6.26
CA ASN A 122 -7.12 -15.71 -5.83
C ASN A 122 -6.24 -16.52 -6.79
N GLU A 123 -6.41 -16.40 -8.11
CA GLU A 123 -5.68 -17.24 -9.05
C GLU A 123 -4.18 -16.89 -9.11
N TYR A 124 -3.84 -15.61 -9.26
CA TYR A 124 -2.44 -15.23 -9.42
C TYR A 124 -1.63 -15.39 -8.14
N VAL A 125 -2.22 -15.15 -6.95
CA VAL A 125 -1.50 -15.38 -5.69
C VAL A 125 -1.25 -16.86 -5.46
N ARG A 126 -2.20 -17.73 -5.84
CA ARG A 126 -2.04 -19.19 -5.78
C ARG A 126 -0.94 -19.67 -6.71
N LYS A 127 -0.90 -19.14 -7.95
CA LYS A 127 0.20 -19.40 -8.89
C LYS A 127 1.55 -18.99 -8.29
N GLY A 128 1.62 -17.83 -7.62
CA GLY A 128 2.81 -17.38 -6.88
C GLY A 128 3.28 -18.40 -5.82
N GLY A 129 2.37 -18.87 -4.97
CA GLY A 129 2.68 -19.88 -3.94
C GLY A 129 3.14 -21.22 -4.53
N ALA A 130 2.43 -21.74 -5.54
CA ALA A 130 2.76 -23.01 -6.17
C ALA A 130 4.08 -22.94 -6.95
N THR A 131 4.37 -21.81 -7.60
CA THR A 131 5.65 -21.57 -8.28
C THR A 131 6.81 -21.61 -7.28
N ALA A 132 6.68 -20.89 -6.16
CA ALA A 132 7.69 -20.89 -5.11
C ALA A 132 7.93 -22.31 -4.54
N ARG A 133 6.85 -23.08 -4.30
CA ARG A 133 6.96 -24.49 -3.87
C ARG A 133 7.80 -25.34 -4.84
N LEU A 134 7.56 -25.20 -6.15
CA LEU A 134 8.30 -25.95 -7.17
C LEU A 134 9.77 -25.54 -7.22
N MET A 135 10.07 -24.24 -7.13
CA MET A 135 11.44 -23.73 -7.11
C MET A 135 12.20 -24.23 -5.87
N LEU A 136 11.56 -24.23 -4.69
CA LEU A 136 12.14 -24.76 -3.45
C LEU A 136 12.41 -26.27 -3.54
N ILE A 137 11.46 -27.04 -4.06
CA ILE A 137 11.63 -28.48 -4.29
C ILE A 137 12.78 -28.75 -5.27
N GLN A 138 12.86 -27.98 -6.36
CA GLN A 138 13.92 -28.11 -7.34
C GLN A 138 15.29 -27.80 -6.73
N ALA A 139 15.42 -26.73 -5.94
CA ALA A 139 16.67 -26.38 -5.26
C ALA A 139 17.15 -27.49 -4.31
N ALA A 140 16.24 -28.08 -3.52
CA ALA A 140 16.59 -29.22 -2.66
C ALA A 140 16.97 -30.47 -3.47
N ALA A 141 16.26 -30.74 -4.57
CA ALA A 141 16.55 -31.87 -5.44
C ALA A 141 17.93 -31.73 -6.12
N ASP A 142 18.28 -30.53 -6.57
CA ASP A 142 19.57 -30.20 -7.17
C ASP A 142 20.72 -30.38 -6.16
N GLU A 143 20.55 -29.90 -4.92
CA GLU A 143 21.52 -30.10 -3.83
C GLU A 143 21.74 -31.59 -3.56
N TRP A 144 20.67 -32.37 -3.58
CA TRP A 144 20.69 -33.80 -3.32
C TRP A 144 21.06 -34.66 -4.51
N LYS A 145 21.13 -34.09 -5.71
CA LYS A 145 21.34 -34.74 -7.00
C LYS A 145 20.32 -35.85 -7.27
N VAL A 146 19.04 -35.56 -7.05
CA VAL A 146 17.91 -36.49 -7.26
C VAL A 146 16.83 -35.84 -8.13
N PRO A 147 15.91 -36.63 -8.74
CA PRO A 147 14.77 -36.07 -9.44
C PRO A 147 13.84 -35.28 -8.50
N ALA A 148 13.42 -34.08 -8.91
CA ALA A 148 12.47 -33.27 -8.15
C ALA A 148 11.11 -33.98 -7.92
N SER A 149 10.71 -34.87 -8.82
CA SER A 149 9.51 -35.71 -8.69
C SER A 149 9.56 -36.69 -7.52
N GLU A 150 10.74 -36.98 -6.98
CA GLU A 150 10.93 -37.83 -5.80
C GLU A 150 10.86 -37.02 -4.48
N CYS A 151 10.75 -35.69 -4.58
CA CYS A 151 10.67 -34.78 -3.44
C CYS A 151 9.23 -34.28 -3.21
N SER A 152 8.89 -33.97 -1.97
CA SER A 152 7.61 -33.35 -1.61
C SER A 152 7.76 -32.34 -0.49
N ALA A 153 6.95 -31.29 -0.51
CA ALA A 153 6.92 -30.27 0.53
C ALA A 153 5.68 -30.41 1.43
N SER A 154 5.86 -30.18 2.74
CA SER A 154 4.79 -30.04 3.72
C SER A 154 5.30 -29.29 4.94
N ASN A 155 4.54 -28.34 5.46
CA ASN A 155 4.87 -27.54 6.66
C ASN A 155 6.30 -26.94 6.60
N SER A 156 6.66 -26.33 5.47
CA SER A 156 7.99 -25.74 5.23
C SER A 156 9.19 -26.72 5.24
N VAL A 157 8.92 -28.02 5.17
CA VAL A 157 9.93 -29.08 5.07
C VAL A 157 9.81 -29.77 3.72
N ILE A 158 10.95 -29.97 3.06
CA ILE A 158 11.06 -30.76 1.83
C ILE A 158 11.64 -32.12 2.20
N THR A 159 11.04 -33.19 1.69
CA THR A 159 11.46 -34.57 1.94
C THR A 159 11.71 -35.30 0.63
N HIS A 160 12.88 -35.91 0.48
CA HIS A 160 13.16 -36.87 -0.59
C HIS A 160 12.60 -38.24 -0.21
N LYS A 161 11.48 -38.64 -0.80
CA LYS A 161 10.68 -39.81 -0.36
C LYS A 161 11.47 -41.13 -0.34
N PRO A 162 12.29 -41.48 -1.35
CA PRO A 162 13.02 -42.75 -1.34
C PRO A 162 14.07 -42.86 -0.22
N SER A 163 14.74 -41.75 0.13
CA SER A 163 15.83 -41.77 1.12
C SER A 163 15.43 -41.31 2.53
N GLY A 164 14.30 -40.61 2.67
CA GLY A 164 13.90 -39.95 3.91
C GLY A 164 14.70 -38.68 4.27
N ARG A 165 15.69 -38.25 3.46
CA ARG A 165 16.40 -36.97 3.66
C ARG A 165 15.43 -35.79 3.66
N THR A 166 15.69 -34.81 4.53
CA THR A 166 14.88 -33.60 4.66
C THR A 166 15.73 -32.33 4.67
N THR A 167 15.15 -31.23 4.22
CA THR A 167 15.66 -29.86 4.38
C THR A 167 14.50 -28.91 4.64
N THR A 168 14.78 -27.70 5.11
CA THR A 168 13.75 -26.67 5.35
C THR A 168 13.77 -25.63 4.23
N PHE A 169 12.66 -24.91 4.05
CA PHE A 169 12.56 -23.88 3.02
C PHE A 169 13.65 -22.81 3.16
N GLY A 170 13.94 -22.34 4.37
CA GLY A 170 14.95 -21.30 4.62
C GLY A 170 16.36 -21.70 4.22
N LYS A 171 16.71 -22.99 4.30
CA LYS A 171 18.02 -23.50 3.88
C LYS A 171 18.24 -23.47 2.37
N VAL A 172 17.16 -23.59 1.58
CA VAL A 172 17.24 -23.66 0.12
C VAL A 172 16.68 -22.41 -0.57
N ALA A 173 16.18 -21.42 0.19
CA ALA A 173 15.51 -20.23 -0.35
C ALA A 173 16.41 -19.43 -1.30
N GLU A 174 17.67 -19.19 -0.94
CA GLU A 174 18.62 -18.45 -1.78
C GLU A 174 18.92 -19.19 -3.10
N ALA A 175 19.05 -20.52 -3.03
CA ALA A 175 19.25 -21.34 -4.22
C ALA A 175 17.99 -21.33 -5.10
N ALA A 176 16.81 -21.44 -4.49
CA ALA A 176 15.53 -21.40 -5.19
C ALA A 176 15.30 -20.07 -5.91
N ALA A 177 15.69 -18.94 -5.32
CA ALA A 177 15.58 -17.61 -5.92
C ALA A 177 16.37 -17.46 -7.25
N ARG A 178 17.34 -18.34 -7.52
CA ARG A 178 18.15 -18.35 -8.75
C ARG A 178 17.59 -19.28 -9.83
N ILE A 179 16.54 -20.04 -9.53
CA ILE A 179 15.90 -20.95 -10.47
C ILE A 179 14.91 -20.17 -11.34
N GLU A 180 14.95 -20.40 -12.65
CA GLU A 180 13.97 -19.82 -13.57
C GLU A 180 12.56 -20.34 -13.21
N PRO A 181 11.57 -19.46 -12.99
CA PRO A 181 10.22 -19.89 -12.65
C PRO A 181 9.62 -20.82 -13.72
N PRO A 182 8.95 -21.93 -13.34
CA PRO A 182 8.25 -22.78 -14.28
C PRO A 182 7.13 -22.01 -14.99
N LYS A 183 6.99 -22.25 -16.31
CA LYS A 183 5.99 -21.57 -17.16
C LYS A 183 4.55 -21.99 -16.83
N ASP A 184 4.38 -23.27 -16.53
CA ASP A 184 3.08 -23.88 -16.21
C ASP A 184 3.10 -24.44 -14.80
N VAL A 185 2.11 -24.05 -14.00
CA VAL A 185 2.00 -24.44 -12.60
C VAL A 185 0.58 -24.89 -12.31
N ALA A 186 0.44 -26.17 -11.96
CA ALA A 186 -0.83 -26.72 -11.50
C ALA A 186 -1.15 -26.21 -10.09
N LEU A 187 -2.38 -25.71 -9.93
CA LEU A 187 -2.93 -25.32 -8.64
C LEU A 187 -3.59 -26.51 -7.97
N LYS A 188 -3.60 -26.54 -6.63
CA LYS A 188 -4.33 -27.55 -5.87
C LYS A 188 -5.84 -27.52 -6.16
N ASP A 189 -6.52 -28.66 -6.04
CA ASP A 189 -7.98 -28.66 -6.06
C ASP A 189 -8.49 -28.08 -4.72
N PRO A 190 -9.49 -27.17 -4.72
CA PRO A 190 -10.09 -26.67 -3.47
C PRO A 190 -10.54 -27.75 -2.48
N LYS A 191 -10.87 -28.96 -2.94
CA LYS A 191 -11.20 -30.09 -2.05
C LYS A 191 -10.01 -30.58 -1.22
N ASP A 192 -8.79 -30.34 -1.69
CA ASP A 192 -7.54 -30.77 -1.06
C ASP A 192 -6.93 -29.69 -0.17
N TRP A 193 -7.60 -28.54 -0.05
CA TRP A 193 -7.12 -27.44 0.78
C TRP A 193 -7.12 -27.78 2.27
N LYS A 194 -6.01 -27.48 2.92
CA LYS A 194 -5.79 -27.72 4.35
C LYS A 194 -6.03 -26.48 5.20
N ILE A 195 -5.63 -25.31 4.69
CA ILE A 195 -5.73 -24.01 5.38
C ILE A 195 -6.62 -23.00 4.66
N ALA A 196 -6.62 -22.98 3.32
CA ALA A 196 -7.47 -22.06 2.58
C ALA A 196 -8.96 -22.34 2.85
N GLY A 197 -9.72 -21.27 3.15
CA GLY A 197 -11.15 -21.38 3.51
C GLY A 197 -11.42 -21.86 4.94
N LYS A 198 -10.40 -22.16 5.74
CA LYS A 198 -10.56 -22.50 7.17
C LYS A 198 -10.55 -21.24 8.03
N PRO A 199 -11.28 -21.24 9.17
CA PRO A 199 -11.21 -20.15 10.13
C PRO A 199 -9.83 -20.15 10.80
N VAL A 200 -9.03 -19.12 10.53
CA VAL A 200 -7.73 -18.87 11.17
C VAL A 200 -7.75 -17.54 11.90
N LYS A 201 -6.89 -17.37 12.90
CA LYS A 201 -6.63 -16.06 13.49
C LYS A 201 -6.03 -15.16 12.42
N ARG A 202 -6.50 -13.92 12.33
CA ARG A 202 -5.97 -12.96 11.34
C ARG A 202 -4.55 -12.56 11.70
N LEU A 203 -3.73 -12.40 10.67
CA LEU A 203 -2.31 -12.04 10.80
C LEU A 203 -2.11 -10.63 11.40
N ASP A 204 -3.12 -9.77 11.28
CA ASP A 204 -3.08 -8.36 11.70
C ASP A 204 -3.76 -8.08 13.05
N THR A 205 -4.35 -9.09 13.72
CA THR A 205 -5.12 -8.85 14.96
C THR A 205 -4.22 -8.46 16.13
N ALA A 206 -3.14 -9.21 16.37
CA ALA A 206 -2.28 -9.02 17.55
C ALA A 206 -1.70 -7.58 17.65
N PRO A 207 -1.06 -7.01 16.60
CA PRO A 207 -0.53 -5.65 16.70
C PRO A 207 -1.62 -4.60 16.89
N LYS A 208 -2.84 -4.82 16.40
CA LYS A 208 -3.97 -3.89 16.56
C LYS A 208 -4.47 -3.80 18.00
N VAL A 209 -4.61 -4.94 18.68
CA VAL A 209 -5.19 -4.97 20.04
C VAL A 209 -4.24 -4.51 21.13
N ILE A 210 -2.93 -4.48 20.85
CA ILE A 210 -1.91 -3.98 21.78
C ILE A 210 -1.41 -2.56 21.43
N GLY A 211 -1.97 -1.92 20.41
CA GLY A 211 -1.55 -0.58 19.96
C GLY A 211 -0.17 -0.54 19.28
N ALA A 212 0.33 -1.67 18.78
CA ALA A 212 1.61 -1.74 18.05
C ALA A 212 1.46 -1.55 16.53
N GLN A 213 0.23 -1.59 16.01
CA GLN A 213 -0.03 -1.34 14.59
C GLN A 213 0.23 0.14 14.26
N VAL A 214 1.21 0.40 13.40
CA VAL A 214 1.45 1.72 12.81
C VAL A 214 0.43 1.95 11.68
N TYR A 215 -0.41 2.96 11.82
CA TYR A 215 -1.30 3.47 10.78
C TYR A 215 -0.65 4.64 10.03
N GLY A 216 -1.32 5.19 9.01
CA GLY A 216 -0.81 6.34 8.26
C GLY A 216 -0.55 7.55 9.15
N ILE A 217 -1.44 7.83 10.10
CA ILE A 217 -1.32 8.96 11.03
C ILE A 217 -0.18 8.81 12.05
N ASP A 218 0.31 7.58 12.27
CA ASP A 218 1.38 7.28 13.23
C ASP A 218 2.77 7.43 12.63
N VAL A 219 2.88 7.68 11.32
CA VAL A 219 4.16 7.79 10.62
C VAL A 219 5.05 8.84 11.30
N LYS A 220 6.28 8.45 11.61
CA LYS A 220 7.34 9.31 12.14
C LYS A 220 8.57 9.19 11.25
N LEU A 221 9.09 10.34 10.84
CA LEU A 221 10.36 10.46 10.13
C LEU A 221 11.24 11.49 10.85
N PRO A 222 12.57 11.37 10.79
CA PRO A 222 13.48 12.38 11.30
C PRO A 222 13.18 13.74 10.67
N GLY A 223 13.01 14.76 11.52
CA GLY A 223 12.67 16.11 11.06
C GLY A 223 11.24 16.27 10.54
N LEU A 224 10.35 15.30 10.76
CA LEU A 224 8.93 15.41 10.37
C LEU A 224 8.29 16.62 11.05
N LEU A 225 7.74 17.50 10.21
CA LEU A 225 6.85 18.59 10.63
C LEU A 225 5.39 18.15 10.48
N CYS A 226 4.47 18.93 11.03
CA CYS A 226 3.04 18.70 10.88
C CYS A 226 2.40 19.86 10.12
N ALA A 227 1.50 19.54 9.20
CA ALA A 227 0.64 20.52 8.55
C ALA A 227 -0.81 20.43 9.05
N ALA A 228 -1.40 21.58 9.33
CA ALA A 228 -2.85 21.75 9.39
C ALA A 228 -3.29 22.49 8.13
N ILE A 229 -4.40 22.06 7.51
CA ILE A 229 -4.88 22.59 6.23
C ILE A 229 -6.32 23.09 6.34
N SER A 230 -6.61 24.19 5.65
CA SER A 230 -7.95 24.70 5.38
C SER A 230 -8.13 24.76 3.87
N ASP A 231 -9.23 24.21 3.38
CA ASP A 231 -9.61 24.22 1.97
C ASP A 231 -10.83 25.11 1.78
N CYS A 232 -11.03 25.63 0.57
CA CYS A 232 -12.18 26.46 0.25
C CYS A 232 -13.47 25.69 0.58
N PRO A 233 -14.41 26.29 1.34
CA PRO A 233 -15.63 25.59 1.74
C PRO A 233 -16.58 25.32 0.56
N VAL A 234 -16.31 25.89 -0.62
CA VAL A 234 -17.11 25.75 -1.84
C VAL A 234 -16.29 25.01 -2.90
N PHE A 235 -16.83 23.89 -3.39
CA PHE A 235 -16.19 23.10 -4.44
C PHE A 235 -15.94 23.93 -5.71
N GLY A 236 -14.70 23.93 -6.19
CA GLY A 236 -14.28 24.72 -7.35
C GLY A 236 -13.93 26.18 -7.03
N GLY A 237 -14.09 26.61 -5.78
CA GLY A 237 -13.55 27.87 -5.30
C GLY A 237 -12.03 27.84 -5.15
N THR A 238 -11.43 29.02 -4.97
CA THR A 238 -9.98 29.21 -4.91
C THR A 238 -9.58 30.12 -3.75
N VAL A 239 -8.29 30.13 -3.40
CA VAL A 239 -7.69 31.08 -2.48
C VAL A 239 -7.62 32.46 -3.14
N LYS A 240 -8.29 33.45 -2.56
CA LYS A 240 -8.11 34.86 -2.97
C LYS A 240 -6.83 35.43 -2.38
N SER A 241 -6.70 35.30 -1.07
CA SER A 241 -5.60 35.87 -0.28
C SER A 241 -5.58 35.28 1.13
N PHE A 242 -4.41 35.30 1.76
CA PHE A 242 -4.24 35.02 3.19
C PHE A 242 -3.13 35.91 3.77
N ASP A 243 -3.19 36.23 5.06
CA ASP A 243 -2.18 37.05 5.75
C ASP A 243 -1.30 36.21 6.68
N ALA A 244 -0.25 35.60 6.12
CA ALA A 244 0.68 34.79 6.88
C ALA A 244 1.41 35.57 7.98
N ALA A 245 1.66 36.87 7.79
CA ALA A 245 2.50 37.65 8.71
C ALA A 245 1.90 37.72 10.12
N GLN A 246 0.57 37.62 10.25
CA GLN A 246 -0.13 37.64 11.55
C GLN A 246 0.16 36.41 12.41
N ILE A 247 0.53 35.28 11.80
CA ILE A 247 0.72 34.02 12.52
C ILE A 247 2.17 33.51 12.50
N MET A 248 3.05 34.09 11.67
CA MET A 248 4.44 33.63 11.55
C MET A 248 5.25 33.75 12.85
N SER A 249 4.88 34.64 13.77
CA SER A 249 5.52 34.77 15.08
C SER A 249 4.96 33.81 16.14
N MET A 250 3.91 33.04 15.83
CA MET A 250 3.36 32.05 16.75
C MET A 250 4.35 30.90 16.96
N LYS A 251 4.36 30.36 18.17
CA LYS A 251 5.29 29.29 18.55
C LYS A 251 5.15 28.08 17.62
N GLY A 252 6.28 27.55 17.16
CA GLY A 252 6.36 26.32 16.37
C GLY A 252 6.02 26.50 14.89
N VAL A 253 5.41 27.62 14.48
CA VAL A 253 5.10 27.89 13.07
C VAL A 253 6.40 28.00 12.27
N ARG A 254 6.49 27.19 11.21
CA ARG A 254 7.63 27.15 10.29
C ARG A 254 7.31 27.81 8.96
N LYS A 255 6.10 27.61 8.46
CA LYS A 255 5.69 28.16 7.16
C LYS A 255 4.17 28.19 7.02
N VAL A 256 3.68 29.16 6.27
CA VAL A 256 2.31 29.16 5.73
C VAL A 256 2.43 29.01 4.22
N VAL A 257 1.72 28.06 3.65
CA VAL A 257 1.82 27.71 2.23
C VAL A 257 0.45 27.57 1.61
N GLN A 258 0.31 28.00 0.36
CA GLN A 258 -0.86 27.66 -0.44
C GLN A 258 -0.67 26.25 -1.02
N ALA A 259 -1.66 25.37 -0.88
CA ALA A 259 -1.64 23.99 -1.36
C ALA A 259 -2.63 23.82 -2.51
N GLY A 260 -2.14 23.94 -3.75
CA GLY A 260 -2.99 23.98 -4.95
C GLY A 260 -3.75 25.30 -5.07
N ASP A 261 -4.87 25.30 -5.77
CA ASP A 261 -5.63 26.53 -6.03
C ASP A 261 -6.60 26.89 -4.89
N SER A 262 -7.02 25.91 -4.10
CA SER A 262 -8.16 26.04 -3.18
C SER A 262 -7.81 25.94 -1.71
N ALA A 263 -6.58 25.63 -1.32
CA ALA A 263 -6.25 25.38 0.09
C ALA A 263 -5.03 26.18 0.59
N VAL A 264 -5.00 26.43 1.90
CA VAL A 264 -3.87 27.02 2.63
C VAL A 264 -3.53 26.11 3.81
N ALA A 265 -2.24 25.88 4.03
CA ALA A 265 -1.75 25.05 5.12
C ALA A 265 -0.73 25.81 5.98
N VAL A 266 -0.78 25.56 7.28
CA VAL A 266 0.24 26.00 8.23
C VAL A 266 1.08 24.79 8.62
N VAL A 267 2.39 24.90 8.42
CA VAL A 267 3.38 23.88 8.78
C VAL A 267 4.06 24.30 10.08
N ALA A 268 4.11 23.40 11.06
CA ALA A 268 4.71 23.64 12.37
C ALA A 268 5.44 22.40 12.92
N ASP A 269 6.18 22.56 14.02
CA ASP A 269 6.87 21.45 14.71
C ASP A 269 5.88 20.38 15.21
N HIS A 270 4.69 20.80 15.65
CA HIS A 270 3.64 19.93 16.15
C HIS A 270 2.27 20.28 15.58
N TRP A 271 1.42 19.25 15.43
CA TRP A 271 0.09 19.42 14.82
C TRP A 271 -0.79 20.44 15.56
N TRP A 272 -0.75 20.46 16.90
CA TRP A 272 -1.56 21.41 17.67
C TRP A 272 -1.15 22.87 17.41
N GLU A 273 0.15 23.14 17.28
CA GLU A 273 0.67 24.47 16.96
C GLU A 273 0.25 24.88 15.54
N ALA A 274 0.35 23.97 14.56
CA ALA A 274 -0.16 24.19 13.21
C ALA A 274 -1.67 24.50 13.19
N LYS A 275 -2.47 23.73 13.93
CA LYS A 275 -3.93 23.89 13.96
C LYS A 275 -4.36 25.20 14.59
N VAL A 276 -3.77 25.56 15.73
CA VAL A 276 -4.09 26.82 16.42
C VAL A 276 -3.68 28.03 15.57
N ALA A 277 -2.53 27.96 14.90
CA ALA A 277 -2.11 29.02 13.98
C ALA A 277 -3.00 29.10 12.73
N LEU A 278 -3.42 27.97 12.16
CA LEU A 278 -4.36 27.95 11.04
C LEU A 278 -5.72 28.56 11.42
N ASP A 279 -6.23 28.30 12.62
CA ASP A 279 -7.49 28.87 13.10
C ASP A 279 -7.42 30.40 13.26
N ALA A 280 -6.22 30.95 13.49
CA ALA A 280 -5.98 32.39 13.59
C ALA A 280 -5.65 33.04 12.24
N LEU A 281 -5.39 32.25 11.19
CA LEU A 281 -4.98 32.76 9.88
C LEU A 281 -6.18 33.41 9.15
N PRO A 282 -6.12 34.71 8.81
CA PRO A 282 -7.14 35.32 7.98
C PRO A 282 -7.02 34.79 6.55
N ILE A 283 -8.06 34.11 6.07
CA ILE A 283 -8.14 33.60 4.70
C ILE A 283 -9.37 34.21 4.02
N THR A 284 -9.20 34.68 2.80
CA THR A 284 -10.30 35.10 1.93
C THR A 284 -10.38 34.14 0.75
N TRP A 285 -11.59 33.66 0.47
CA TRP A 285 -11.86 32.72 -0.62
C TRP A 285 -12.56 33.43 -1.79
N GLU A 286 -12.28 33.00 -3.01
CA GLU A 286 -13.14 33.24 -4.17
C GLU A 286 -13.97 31.96 -4.38
N GLU A 287 -15.21 31.96 -3.87
CA GLU A 287 -16.06 30.75 -3.82
C GLU A 287 -16.55 30.28 -5.20
N GLY A 288 -16.50 31.14 -6.22
CA GLY A 288 -16.86 30.81 -7.59
C GLY A 288 -18.37 30.53 -7.79
N SER A 289 -18.69 29.88 -8.91
CA SER A 289 -20.08 29.68 -9.36
C SER A 289 -20.91 28.74 -8.49
N ASN A 290 -20.24 27.93 -7.65
CA ASN A 290 -20.90 26.91 -6.83
C ASN A 290 -21.33 27.42 -5.45
N ALA A 291 -21.08 28.69 -5.12
CA ALA A 291 -21.40 29.28 -3.81
C ALA A 291 -22.90 29.18 -3.45
N THR A 292 -23.78 29.11 -4.46
CA THR A 292 -25.23 29.02 -4.28
C THR A 292 -25.78 27.61 -4.38
N VAL A 293 -24.93 26.58 -4.51
CA VAL A 293 -25.38 25.18 -4.61
C VAL A 293 -25.91 24.72 -3.26
N THR A 294 -27.10 24.11 -3.26
CA THR A 294 -27.75 23.59 -2.05
C THR A 294 -28.19 22.14 -2.26
N SER A 295 -28.48 21.44 -1.16
CA SER A 295 -29.10 20.10 -1.24
C SER A 295 -30.41 20.12 -2.05
N ALA A 296 -31.18 21.20 -1.97
CA ALA A 296 -32.42 21.36 -2.74
C ALA A 296 -32.16 21.51 -4.24
N SER A 297 -31.17 22.32 -4.65
CA SER A 297 -30.83 22.46 -6.07
C SER A 297 -30.28 21.16 -6.66
N ILE A 298 -29.52 20.40 -5.89
CA ILE A 298 -29.02 19.09 -6.35
C ILE A 298 -30.16 18.06 -6.45
N ALA A 299 -31.08 18.04 -5.48
CA ALA A 299 -32.24 17.16 -5.53
C ALA A 299 -33.11 17.44 -6.76
N GLU A 300 -33.34 18.71 -7.10
CA GLU A 300 -34.08 19.08 -8.31
C GLU A 300 -33.32 18.69 -9.58
N PHE A 301 -32.00 18.92 -9.63
CA PHE A 301 -31.16 18.49 -10.75
C PHE A 301 -31.25 16.97 -11.00
N LEU A 302 -31.13 16.16 -9.94
CA LEU A 302 -31.24 14.71 -10.04
C LEU A 302 -32.64 14.27 -10.49
N LYS A 303 -33.69 14.96 -10.03
CA LYS A 303 -35.07 14.70 -10.44
C LYS A 303 -35.29 14.99 -11.92
N THR A 304 -34.80 16.12 -12.43
CA THR A 304 -34.86 16.44 -13.87
C THR A 304 -34.13 15.37 -14.70
N GLY A 305 -33.04 14.81 -14.18
CA GLY A 305 -32.30 13.73 -14.84
C GLY A 305 -33.08 12.42 -15.03
N LEU A 306 -34.17 12.19 -14.30
CA LEU A 306 -35.00 10.98 -14.46
C LEU A 306 -35.76 10.96 -15.79
N ASP A 307 -36.08 12.14 -16.32
CA ASP A 307 -36.84 12.32 -17.57
C ASP A 307 -35.94 12.72 -18.75
N ALA A 308 -34.61 12.68 -18.58
CA ALA A 308 -33.67 13.07 -19.61
C ALA A 308 -33.71 12.11 -20.82
N GLU A 309 -33.76 12.67 -22.04
CA GLU A 309 -33.74 11.88 -23.28
C GLU A 309 -32.42 11.09 -23.44
N GLN A 310 -31.32 11.68 -22.96
CA GLN A 310 -30.00 11.06 -22.93
C GLN A 310 -29.70 10.59 -21.51
N ALA A 311 -29.69 9.28 -21.31
CA ALA A 311 -29.31 8.65 -20.04
C ALA A 311 -28.14 7.69 -20.26
N PHE A 312 -27.25 7.62 -19.26
CA PHE A 312 -26.18 6.63 -19.26
C PHE A 312 -26.75 5.22 -19.08
N VAL A 313 -26.52 4.35 -20.06
CA VAL A 313 -26.94 2.94 -20.00
C VAL A 313 -25.90 2.16 -19.20
N GLY A 314 -26.19 1.87 -17.93
CA GLY A 314 -25.29 1.09 -17.07
C GLY A 314 -25.27 -0.40 -17.38
N ASN A 315 -26.41 -0.97 -17.81
CA ASN A 315 -26.54 -2.36 -18.24
C ASN A 315 -27.70 -2.47 -19.24
N GLU A 316 -27.57 -3.33 -20.24
CA GLU A 316 -28.57 -3.55 -21.29
C GLU A 316 -28.80 -5.06 -21.43
N ASN A 317 -30.06 -5.47 -21.34
CA ASN A 317 -30.44 -6.87 -21.57
C ASN A 317 -31.80 -6.92 -22.28
N GLY A 318 -31.75 -7.17 -23.60
CA GLY A 318 -32.92 -7.10 -24.46
C GLY A 318 -33.54 -5.69 -24.55
N ASP A 319 -34.72 -5.61 -25.16
CA ASP A 319 -35.47 -4.35 -25.28
C ASP A 319 -36.37 -4.14 -24.05
N ALA A 320 -35.76 -3.63 -22.98
CA ALA A 320 -36.47 -3.35 -21.73
C ALA A 320 -37.62 -2.34 -21.93
N LYS A 321 -37.45 -1.34 -22.81
CA LYS A 321 -38.47 -0.31 -23.07
C LYS A 321 -39.72 -0.92 -23.68
N GLN A 322 -39.56 -1.69 -24.77
CA GLN A 322 -40.70 -2.38 -25.39
C GLN A 322 -41.37 -3.39 -24.45
N ALA A 323 -40.58 -4.12 -23.65
CA ALA A 323 -41.11 -5.07 -22.68
C ALA A 323 -41.95 -4.37 -21.59
N ILE A 324 -41.45 -3.25 -21.05
CA ILE A 324 -42.18 -2.42 -20.08
C ILE A 324 -43.44 -1.83 -20.72
N ASP A 325 -43.36 -1.38 -21.98
CA ASP A 325 -44.51 -0.77 -22.67
C ASP A 325 -45.69 -1.71 -22.82
N ARG A 326 -45.41 -2.99 -23.09
CA ARG A 326 -46.42 -4.06 -23.25
C ARG A 326 -46.85 -4.72 -21.94
N ALA A 327 -46.24 -4.37 -20.81
CA ALA A 327 -46.54 -5.02 -19.54
C ALA A 327 -48.00 -4.76 -19.10
N ALA A 328 -48.69 -5.82 -18.68
CA ALA A 328 -50.08 -5.74 -18.20
C ALA A 328 -50.22 -4.92 -16.89
N LYS A 329 -49.14 -4.81 -16.11
CA LYS A 329 -49.07 -3.97 -14.91
C LYS A 329 -47.73 -3.25 -14.88
N LYS A 330 -47.78 -1.92 -14.68
CA LYS A 330 -46.60 -1.07 -14.50
C LYS A 330 -46.63 -0.49 -13.09
N VAL A 331 -45.49 -0.53 -12.40
CA VAL A 331 -45.31 0.11 -11.10
C VAL A 331 -44.15 1.08 -11.23
N VAL A 332 -44.39 2.34 -10.91
CA VAL A 332 -43.39 3.41 -10.98
C VAL A 332 -43.29 4.04 -9.61
N ALA A 333 -42.06 4.21 -9.14
CA ALA A 333 -41.75 4.87 -7.89
C ALA A 333 -40.41 5.61 -8.02
N VAL A 334 -40.32 6.79 -7.41
CA VAL A 334 -39.09 7.56 -7.31
C VAL A 334 -38.52 7.36 -5.92
N TYR A 335 -37.24 6.97 -5.86
CA TYR A 335 -36.49 6.82 -4.63
C TYR A 335 -35.36 7.84 -4.60
N THR A 336 -35.10 8.40 -3.42
CA THR A 336 -33.96 9.28 -3.18
C THR A 336 -33.17 8.75 -1.99
N PHE A 337 -31.87 9.03 -1.98
CA PHE A 337 -30.98 8.65 -0.89
C PHE A 337 -30.16 9.88 -0.47
N PRO A 338 -30.02 10.17 0.83
CA PRO A 338 -29.27 11.34 1.28
C PRO A 338 -27.77 11.15 1.05
N TYR A 339 -27.02 12.25 1.10
CA TYR A 339 -25.57 12.17 1.18
C TYR A 339 -25.14 11.51 2.49
N GLN A 340 -24.23 10.55 2.39
CA GLN A 340 -23.71 9.82 3.54
C GLN A 340 -22.22 10.09 3.70
N HIS A 341 -21.81 10.38 4.94
CA HIS A 341 -20.41 10.47 5.29
C HIS A 341 -19.81 9.08 5.48
N HIS A 342 -18.61 8.89 4.96
CA HIS A 342 -17.83 7.68 5.18
C HIS A 342 -17.45 7.46 6.65
N ALA A 343 -17.35 8.55 7.43
CA ALA A 343 -17.11 8.55 8.88
C ALA A 343 -15.96 7.62 9.30
N THR A 344 -14.80 7.74 8.63
CA THR A 344 -13.60 6.99 9.03
C THR A 344 -13.12 7.47 10.40
N MET A 345 -12.74 6.55 11.28
CA MET A 345 -12.22 6.89 12.61
C MET A 345 -10.87 7.61 12.50
N GLU A 346 -10.00 7.13 11.60
CA GLU A 346 -8.79 7.85 11.23
C GLU A 346 -9.13 8.94 10.20
N PRO A 347 -8.78 10.21 10.45
CA PRO A 347 -8.91 11.28 9.46
C PRO A 347 -8.07 11.02 8.21
N MET A 348 -8.40 11.70 7.11
CA MET A 348 -7.53 11.67 5.93
C MET A 348 -6.18 12.29 6.30
N ASN A 349 -5.11 11.58 5.98
CA ASN A 349 -3.74 11.96 6.29
C ASN A 349 -2.79 11.40 5.24
N THR A 350 -1.64 12.03 5.09
CA THR A 350 -0.52 11.57 4.27
C THR A 350 0.72 12.30 4.77
N THR A 351 1.81 11.57 4.92
CA THR A 351 3.15 12.16 5.05
C THR A 351 3.81 12.15 3.69
N ALA A 352 4.42 13.26 3.29
CA ALA A 352 5.14 13.36 2.03
C ALA A 352 6.57 13.89 2.24
N LEU A 353 7.52 13.33 1.49
CA LEU A 353 8.89 13.79 1.41
C LEU A 353 9.23 14.07 -0.05
N TYR A 354 9.50 15.32 -0.35
CA TYR A 354 9.81 15.79 -1.70
C TYR A 354 11.24 16.32 -1.80
N SER A 355 11.91 16.02 -2.90
CA SER A 355 13.10 16.70 -3.41
C SER A 355 12.97 16.89 -4.92
N ALA A 356 13.91 17.61 -5.54
CA ALA A 356 13.91 17.82 -6.99
C ALA A 356 14.02 16.51 -7.80
N ASP A 357 14.55 15.45 -7.19
CA ASP A 357 14.83 14.17 -7.88
C ASP A 357 13.91 13.02 -7.45
N ARG A 358 13.13 13.21 -6.37
CA ARG A 358 12.33 12.14 -5.78
C ARG A 358 11.12 12.66 -4.97
N CYS A 359 10.01 11.94 -5.03
CA CYS A 359 8.87 12.16 -4.15
C CYS A 359 8.38 10.84 -3.54
N GLU A 360 8.37 10.74 -2.21
CA GLU A 360 7.83 9.60 -1.48
C GLU A 360 6.64 10.03 -0.65
N ALA A 361 5.61 9.18 -0.59
CA ALA A 361 4.44 9.43 0.24
C ALA A 361 4.06 8.17 1.04
N TRP A 362 3.73 8.35 2.32
CA TRP A 362 3.18 7.31 3.19
C TRP A 362 1.67 7.53 3.28
N VAL A 363 0.91 6.63 2.67
CA VAL A 363 -0.50 6.87 2.35
C VAL A 363 -1.38 5.73 2.88
N PRO A 364 -2.30 6.00 3.81
CA PRO A 364 -3.40 5.08 4.12
C PRO A 364 -4.44 5.09 3.00
N THR A 365 -4.24 4.27 1.97
CA THR A 365 -5.05 4.27 0.73
C THR A 365 -5.69 2.93 0.37
N GLN A 366 -6.88 3.00 -0.25
CA GLN A 366 -7.52 1.85 -0.89
C GLN A 366 -6.93 1.54 -2.27
N ASN A 367 -6.23 2.47 -2.91
CA ASN A 367 -5.70 2.31 -4.26
C ASN A 367 -4.30 2.91 -4.36
N GLY A 368 -3.29 2.07 -4.21
CA GLY A 368 -1.89 2.48 -4.23
C GLY A 368 -1.43 3.01 -5.59
N GLU A 369 -1.96 2.47 -6.70
CA GLU A 369 -1.56 2.91 -8.04
C GLU A 369 -2.10 4.31 -8.37
N ALA A 370 -3.34 4.59 -7.98
CA ALA A 370 -3.88 5.95 -8.07
C ALA A 370 -3.14 6.93 -7.14
N ALA A 371 -2.75 6.49 -5.94
CA ALA A 371 -1.94 7.31 -5.04
C ALA A 371 -0.58 7.65 -5.65
N LEU A 372 0.07 6.69 -6.32
CA LEU A 372 1.34 6.91 -7.03
C LEU A 372 1.17 7.90 -8.18
N ALA A 373 0.11 7.74 -8.98
CA ALA A 373 -0.20 8.67 -10.07
C ALA A 373 -0.39 10.10 -9.56
N VAL A 374 -1.17 10.28 -8.48
CA VAL A 374 -1.39 11.61 -7.87
C VAL A 374 -0.11 12.17 -7.25
N THR A 375 0.74 11.31 -6.66
CA THR A 375 2.05 11.74 -6.13
C THR A 375 2.94 12.26 -7.25
N SER A 376 2.98 11.57 -8.39
CA SER A 376 3.72 12.00 -9.59
C SER A 376 3.15 13.30 -10.17
N GLU A 377 1.84 13.40 -10.37
CA GLU A 377 1.19 14.60 -10.89
C GLU A 377 1.45 15.82 -10.00
N ALA A 378 1.21 15.70 -8.69
CA ALA A 378 1.36 16.81 -7.75
C ALA A 378 2.82 17.23 -7.62
N SER A 379 3.75 16.28 -7.53
CA SER A 379 5.19 16.54 -7.45
C SER A 379 5.74 17.19 -8.72
N GLY A 380 5.13 16.91 -9.88
CA GLY A 380 5.65 17.27 -11.20
C GLY A 380 6.80 16.37 -11.65
N LEU A 381 7.06 15.27 -10.93
CA LEU A 381 8.10 14.30 -11.25
C LEU A 381 7.51 13.11 -12.02
N PRO A 382 8.27 12.46 -12.92
CA PRO A 382 7.86 11.21 -13.57
C PRO A 382 7.64 10.09 -12.55
N LEU A 383 6.73 9.16 -12.86
CA LEU A 383 6.39 8.01 -12.00
C LEU A 383 7.61 7.23 -11.49
N ALA A 384 8.68 7.12 -12.29
CA ALA A 384 9.91 6.41 -11.91
C ALA A 384 10.72 7.09 -10.79
N GLN A 385 10.44 8.37 -10.51
CA GLN A 385 11.01 9.15 -9.42
C GLN A 385 10.05 9.27 -8.23
N CYS A 386 8.90 8.60 -8.28
CA CYS A 386 7.91 8.61 -7.21
C CYS A 386 7.71 7.22 -6.63
N ASP A 387 7.39 7.17 -5.34
CA ASP A 387 6.89 5.94 -4.73
C ASP A 387 5.86 6.21 -3.64
N VAL A 388 5.02 5.22 -3.38
CA VAL A 388 4.01 5.26 -2.31
C VAL A 388 4.20 4.07 -1.38
N HIS A 389 4.43 4.39 -0.11
CA HIS A 389 4.44 3.42 0.98
C HIS A 389 3.01 3.30 1.49
N LYS A 390 2.36 2.19 1.17
CA LYS A 390 0.97 1.98 1.57
C LYS A 390 0.90 1.68 3.07
N MET A 391 0.15 2.50 3.79
CA MET A 391 -0.05 2.35 5.22
C MET A 391 -1.39 1.67 5.52
N PRO A 392 -1.49 0.87 6.59
CA PRO A 392 -2.77 0.42 7.11
C PRO A 392 -3.68 1.63 7.43
N PRO A 393 -4.92 1.66 6.94
CA PRO A 393 -5.86 2.74 7.24
C PRO A 393 -6.77 2.41 8.44
N GLY A 394 -7.14 3.41 9.22
CA GLY A 394 -8.16 3.34 10.27
C GLY A 394 -9.59 3.47 9.71
N GLY A 395 -9.91 2.67 8.70
CA GLY A 395 -11.17 2.71 7.95
C GLY A 395 -11.04 3.40 6.59
N GLY A 396 -11.98 3.11 5.68
CA GLY A 396 -11.97 3.68 4.33
C GLY A 396 -13.38 3.88 3.76
N PHE A 397 -14.19 2.82 3.74
CA PHE A 397 -15.59 2.84 3.27
C PHE A 397 -15.82 3.41 1.85
N GLY A 398 -14.75 3.59 1.05
CA GLY A 398 -14.78 4.28 -0.23
C GLY A 398 -14.07 5.63 -0.23
N ARG A 399 -13.95 6.31 0.93
CA ARG A 399 -13.31 7.64 1.01
C ARG A 399 -11.87 7.64 0.51
N ARG A 400 -11.14 6.56 0.78
CA ARG A 400 -9.72 6.42 0.50
C ARG A 400 -9.43 5.90 -0.91
N THR A 401 -10.43 5.82 -1.80
CA THR A 401 -10.22 5.64 -3.24
C THR A 401 -10.04 6.96 -3.99
N THR A 402 -10.37 8.09 -3.36
CA THR A 402 -10.07 9.44 -3.83
C THR A 402 -8.83 9.95 -3.12
N HIS A 403 -7.96 10.71 -3.79
CA HIS A 403 -6.60 11.04 -3.32
C HIS A 403 -6.32 12.55 -3.28
N ASP A 404 -7.37 13.35 -3.10
CA ASP A 404 -7.30 14.78 -2.85
C ASP A 404 -6.30 15.14 -1.73
N TYR A 405 -6.32 14.38 -0.62
CA TYR A 405 -5.41 14.58 0.51
C TYR A 405 -3.95 14.24 0.19
N VAL A 406 -3.68 13.33 -0.76
CA VAL A 406 -2.31 13.03 -1.23
C VAL A 406 -1.80 14.20 -2.06
N LYS A 407 -2.63 14.73 -2.96
CA LYS A 407 -2.31 15.91 -3.79
C LYS A 407 -1.94 17.11 -2.91
N GLN A 408 -2.75 17.37 -1.88
CA GLN A 408 -2.51 18.45 -0.91
C GLN A 408 -1.18 18.24 -0.15
N ALA A 409 -0.94 17.05 0.42
CA ALA A 409 0.28 16.75 1.16
C ALA A 409 1.55 16.92 0.29
N VAL A 410 1.52 16.44 -0.95
CA VAL A 410 2.65 16.61 -1.89
C VAL A 410 2.83 18.07 -2.29
N ALA A 411 1.75 18.83 -2.52
CA ALA A 411 1.83 20.26 -2.82
C ALA A 411 2.45 21.08 -1.67
N ILE A 412 2.19 20.69 -0.42
CA ILE A 412 2.83 21.24 0.78
C ILE A 412 4.31 20.84 0.82
N ALA A 413 4.62 19.55 0.67
CA ALA A 413 5.98 19.03 0.72
C ALA A 413 6.91 19.64 -0.35
N LYS A 414 6.39 19.96 -1.54
CA LYS A 414 7.14 20.70 -2.58
C LYS A 414 7.68 22.05 -2.12
N GLN A 415 6.97 22.68 -1.18
CA GLN A 415 7.38 23.95 -0.60
C GLN A 415 8.29 23.76 0.62
N MET A 416 8.58 22.51 1.00
CA MET A 416 9.49 22.11 2.07
C MET A 416 10.51 21.05 1.59
N PRO A 417 11.29 21.27 0.51
CA PRO A 417 12.16 20.23 -0.04
C PRO A 417 13.13 19.66 1.01
N GLY A 418 13.26 18.33 1.04
CA GLY A 418 14.11 17.60 1.97
C GLY A 418 13.57 17.50 3.40
N THR A 419 12.41 18.09 3.69
CA THR A 419 11.75 18.00 4.99
C THR A 419 10.45 17.19 4.85
N PRO A 420 10.27 16.10 5.60
CA PRO A 420 9.00 15.39 5.58
C PRO A 420 7.91 16.21 6.29
N VAL A 421 6.72 16.27 5.71
CA VAL A 421 5.55 17.01 6.23
C VAL A 421 4.29 16.16 6.20
#